data_AF-A0A821CDB6-F1
#
_entry.id   AF-A0A821CDB6-F1
#
_cell.length_a   1.000
_cell.length_b   1.000
_cell.length_c   1.000
_cell.angle_alpha   90.00
_cell.angle_beta   90.00
_cell.angle_gamma   90.00
#
_symmetry.space_group_name_H-M   'P 1'
#
loop_
_entity.id
_entity.type
_entity.pdbx_description
1 polymer ?
#
loop_
_entity_poly.entity_id
_entity_poly.type
_entity_poly.pdbx_seq_one_letter_code
_entity_poly.pdbx_strand_id
1 'polypeptide(L)'
;DAQSERQTSIYSPPFYSSPTGYKMRARLYLNGDGNARHTHMSLFLVLMRSSNDPILKFPFNHKVIFCLYDQTSAQRHIIDSFRPDIRSSSFQRPRSDMNIASGIPKFFPLTMIQ
;
A
#
# COMPACT_ATOMS: atom_id res chain seq x y z
N ASP A 1 3.46 8.99 -31.51
CA ASP A 1 3.56 7.66 -30.88
C ASP A 1 2.68 7.56 -29.65
N ALA A 2 1.45 7.12 -29.86
CA ALA A 2 0.47 6.82 -28.82
C ALA A 2 0.31 5.31 -28.78
N GLN A 3 1.01 4.61 -27.88
CA GLN A 3 0.68 3.24 -27.41
C GLN A 3 1.71 2.74 -26.39
N SER A 4 1.53 3.18 -25.15
CA SER A 4 1.90 2.45 -23.93
C SER A 4 1.25 3.25 -22.80
N GLU A 5 0.01 2.95 -22.48
CA GLU A 5 -0.63 3.36 -21.23
C GLU A 5 0.09 2.67 -20.06
N ARG A 6 1.34 3.05 -19.81
CA ARG A 6 2.10 2.61 -18.66
C ARG A 6 1.34 3.13 -17.45
N GLN A 7 0.65 2.24 -16.76
CA GLN A 7 -0.05 2.55 -15.54
C GLN A 7 0.95 3.14 -14.53
N THR A 8 0.83 4.43 -14.25
CA THR A 8 1.75 5.15 -13.37
C THR A 8 1.33 4.95 -11.93
N SER A 9 2.17 4.24 -11.17
CA SER A 9 2.03 4.15 -9.72
C SER A 9 3.02 5.07 -9.02
N ILE A 10 2.60 5.69 -7.92
CA ILE A 10 3.43 6.54 -7.07
C ILE A 10 3.85 5.73 -5.83
N TYR A 11 5.10 5.89 -5.40
CA TYR A 11 5.59 5.32 -4.15
C TYR A 11 5.79 6.42 -3.10
N SER A 12 5.41 6.14 -1.86
CA SER A 12 5.83 6.99 -0.74
C SER A 12 7.34 6.81 -0.47
N PRO A 13 7.96 7.76 0.24
CA PRO A 13 9.21 7.48 0.94
C PRO A 13 9.06 6.25 1.86
N PRO A 14 10.14 5.49 2.10
CA PRO A 14 10.13 4.43 3.10
C PRO A 14 9.85 4.97 4.51
N PHE A 15 9.09 4.22 5.29
CA PHE A 15 8.84 4.46 6.70
C PHE A 15 9.03 3.17 7.49
N TYR A 16 9.08 3.28 8.82
CA TYR A 16 9.35 2.15 9.71
C TYR A 16 8.28 2.02 10.79
N SER A 17 8.00 0.80 11.23
CA SER A 17 7.08 0.56 12.37
C SER A 17 7.66 1.01 13.71
N SER A 18 8.98 1.08 13.82
CA SER A 18 9.77 1.58 14.96
C SER A 18 11.22 1.81 14.49
N PRO A 19 12.12 2.44 15.28
CA PRO A 19 13.51 2.66 14.87
C PRO A 19 14.25 1.38 14.41
N THR A 20 13.94 0.23 15.00
CA THR A 20 14.47 -1.08 14.64
C THR A 20 13.43 -2.01 14.00
N GLY A 21 12.32 -1.44 13.53
CA GLY A 21 11.15 -2.17 13.06
C GLY A 21 11.16 -2.55 11.58
N TYR A 22 10.00 -2.98 11.09
CA TYR A 22 9.78 -3.33 9.69
C TYR A 22 9.91 -2.08 8.82
N LYS A 23 10.68 -2.18 7.72
CA LYS A 23 10.76 -1.15 6.68
C LYS A 23 9.63 -1.35 5.68
N MET A 24 8.88 -0.31 5.40
CA MET A 24 7.70 -0.36 4.54
C MET A 24 7.61 0.89 3.67
N ARG A 25 6.77 0.84 2.63
CA ARG A 25 6.30 2.02 1.91
C ARG A 25 4.89 1.79 1.37
N ALA A 26 4.20 2.87 1.00
CA ALA A 26 2.94 2.79 0.28
C ALA A 26 3.17 2.85 -1.23
N ARG A 27 2.29 2.18 -1.97
CA ARG A 27 2.18 2.28 -3.43
C ARG A 27 0.76 2.67 -3.80
N LEU A 28 0.63 3.76 -4.54
CA LEU A 28 -0.63 4.38 -4.91
C LEU A 28 -0.81 4.32 -6.42
N TYR A 29 -2.00 3.91 -6.85
CA TYR A 29 -2.45 4.03 -8.24
C TYR A 29 -3.63 4.98 -8.30
N LEU A 30 -3.38 6.18 -8.83
CA LEU A 30 -4.41 7.23 -8.92
C LEU A 30 -5.59 6.80 -9.78
N ASN A 31 -5.34 6.07 -10.87
CA ASN A 31 -6.37 5.56 -11.78
C ASN A 31 -6.69 4.08 -11.57
N GLY A 32 -6.38 3.55 -10.38
CA GLY A 32 -6.69 2.17 -10.00
C GLY A 32 -5.75 1.12 -10.57
N ASP A 33 -5.87 -0.10 -10.05
CA ASP A 33 -5.10 -1.28 -10.42
C ASP A 33 -5.98 -2.53 -10.59
N GLY A 34 -5.59 -3.40 -11.52
CA GLY A 34 -6.34 -4.62 -11.84
C GLY A 34 -7.82 -4.38 -12.13
N ASN A 35 -8.71 -5.03 -11.37
CA ASN A 35 -10.16 -4.91 -11.51
C ASN A 35 -10.75 -3.58 -10.98
N ALA A 36 -9.92 -2.71 -10.41
CA ALA A 36 -10.31 -1.38 -9.94
C ALA A 36 -9.88 -0.26 -10.89
N ARG A 37 -9.16 -0.61 -11.97
CA ARG A 37 -8.67 0.34 -12.97
C ARG A 37 -9.81 1.21 -13.52
N HIS A 38 -9.55 2.51 -13.64
CA HIS A 38 -10.49 3.55 -14.09
C HIS A 38 -11.77 3.73 -13.27
N THR A 39 -11.93 3.03 -12.14
CA THR A 39 -13.12 3.15 -11.28
C THR A 39 -12.79 3.60 -9.87
N HIS A 40 -11.64 3.19 -9.33
CA HIS A 40 -11.19 3.54 -7.99
C HIS A 40 -9.72 3.92 -8.00
N MET A 41 -9.31 4.68 -7.00
CA MET A 41 -7.93 4.76 -6.54
C MET A 41 -7.57 3.47 -5.78
N SER A 42 -6.39 2.92 -6.03
CA SER A 42 -5.90 1.70 -5.36
C SER A 42 -4.70 2.01 -4.48
N LEU A 43 -4.69 1.50 -3.25
CA LEU A 43 -3.64 1.77 -2.27
C LEU A 43 -3.09 0.48 -1.65
N PHE A 44 -1.77 0.34 -1.67
CA PHE A 44 -1.09 -0.89 -1.25
C PHE A 44 0.06 -0.60 -0.29
N LEU A 45 0.31 -1.54 0.62
CA LEU A 45 1.50 -1.60 1.46
C LEU A 45 2.55 -2.47 0.76
N VAL A 46 3.81 -2.05 0.83
CA VAL A 46 4.97 -2.79 0.34
C VAL A 46 5.92 -3.01 1.51
N LEU A 47 6.14 -4.27 1.88
CA LEU A 47 7.17 -4.66 2.83
C LEU A 47 8.53 -4.65 2.13
N MET A 48 9.52 -4.00 2.74
CA MET A 48 10.84 -3.79 2.16
C MET A 48 11.92 -4.49 2.99
N ARG A 49 12.99 -4.91 2.32
CA ARG A 49 14.16 -5.48 2.99
C ARG A 49 14.88 -4.43 3.85
N SER A 50 15.30 -4.86 5.05
CA SER A 50 16.03 -4.04 6.02
C SER A 50 17.14 -4.84 6.70
N SER A 51 18.16 -4.15 7.23
CA SER A 51 19.18 -4.76 8.10
C SER A 51 18.59 -5.33 9.39
N ASN A 52 17.40 -4.85 9.80
CA ASN A 52 16.71 -5.30 11.00
C ASN A 52 15.90 -6.60 10.79
N ASP A 53 15.69 -7.05 9.55
CA ASP A 53 14.89 -8.26 9.26
C ASP A 53 15.29 -9.51 10.07
N PRO A 54 16.57 -9.78 10.40
CA PRO A 54 16.94 -10.94 11.21
C PRO A 54 16.35 -10.97 12.63
N ILE A 55 16.01 -9.81 13.21
CA ILE A 55 15.47 -9.71 14.59
C ILE A 55 13.94 -9.58 14.63
N LEU A 56 13.30 -9.46 13.47
CA LEU A 56 11.85 -9.27 13.35
C LEU A 56 11.13 -10.61 13.17
N LYS A 57 9.85 -10.64 13.59
CA LYS A 57 9.00 -11.84 13.43
C LYS A 57 8.41 -11.85 12.02
N PHE A 58 8.40 -13.01 11.38
CA PHE A 58 7.72 -13.20 10.09
C PHE A 58 6.80 -14.43 10.14
N PRO A 59 5.70 -14.43 9.37
CA PRO A 59 5.26 -13.37 8.47
C PRO A 59 4.74 -12.12 9.20
N PHE A 60 4.81 -10.96 8.54
CA PHE A 60 4.25 -9.71 9.04
C PHE A 60 2.73 -9.87 9.25
N ASN A 61 2.26 -9.64 10.48
CA ASN A 61 0.87 -9.90 10.88
C ASN A 61 0.25 -8.75 11.69
N HIS A 62 0.69 -7.52 11.43
CA HIS A 62 0.09 -6.34 12.05
C HIS A 62 -1.06 -5.81 11.18
N LYS A 63 -2.18 -5.40 11.80
CA LYS A 63 -3.30 -4.76 11.09
C LYS A 63 -2.79 -3.49 10.40
N VAL A 64 -3.12 -3.35 9.12
CA VAL A 64 -2.77 -2.18 8.31
C VAL A 64 -4.03 -1.33 8.15
N ILE A 65 -3.92 -0.04 8.44
CA ILE A 65 -5.00 0.94 8.29
C ILE A 65 -4.50 2.01 7.34
N PHE A 66 -5.26 2.25 6.28
CA PHE A 66 -5.07 3.38 5.39
C PHE A 66 -6.08 4.47 5.71
N CYS A 67 -5.63 5.72 5.63
CA CYS A 67 -6.45 6.90 5.81
C CYS A 67 -6.20 7.87 4.66
N LEU A 68 -7.26 8.25 3.96
CA LEU A 68 -7.27 9.38 3.04
C LEU A 68 -7.91 10.57 3.76
N TYR A 69 -7.10 11.57 4.05
CA TYR A 69 -7.54 12.76 4.78
C TYR A 69 -8.31 13.71 3.86
N ASP A 70 -9.60 13.87 4.12
CA ASP A 70 -10.38 15.03 3.68
C ASP A 70 -9.78 16.32 4.23
N GLN A 71 -9.40 17.24 3.34
CA GLN A 71 -8.76 18.52 3.67
C GLN A 71 -9.77 19.68 3.81
N THR A 72 -11.07 19.40 3.66
CA THR A 72 -12.12 20.39 3.90
C THR A 72 -12.42 20.52 5.39
N SER A 73 -13.23 21.53 5.75
CA SER A 73 -13.74 21.68 7.12
C SER A 73 -14.63 20.52 7.58
N ALA A 74 -15.14 19.70 6.64
CA ALA A 74 -16.00 18.56 6.96
C ALA A 74 -15.22 17.38 7.56
N GLN A 75 -13.90 17.28 7.31
CA GLN A 75 -13.00 16.25 7.85
C GLN A 75 -13.54 14.80 7.70
N ARG A 76 -14.20 14.51 6.58
CA ARG A 76 -14.77 13.19 6.27
C ARG A 76 -13.70 12.27 5.69
N HIS A 77 -12.72 11.92 6.51
CA HIS A 77 -11.63 11.03 6.11
C HIS A 77 -12.15 9.64 5.71
N ILE A 78 -11.54 9.06 4.69
CA ILE A 78 -11.82 7.68 4.26
C ILE A 78 -10.82 6.76 4.94
N ILE A 79 -11.32 5.84 5.75
CA ILE A 79 -10.50 4.91 6.51
C ILE A 79 -10.89 3.50 6.10
N ASP A 80 -9.91 2.71 5.69
CA ASP A 80 -10.10 1.29 5.42
C ASP A 80 -8.88 0.50 5.93
N SER A 81 -9.08 -0.78 6.21
CA SER A 81 -8.06 -1.59 6.86
C SER A 81 -8.12 -3.04 6.43
N PHE A 82 -6.97 -3.70 6.47
CA PHE A 82 -6.89 -5.14 6.25
C PHE A 82 -5.96 -5.79 7.27
N ARG A 83 -6.15 -7.09 7.49
CA ARG A 83 -5.20 -7.94 8.20
C ARG A 83 -4.38 -8.72 7.16
N PRO A 84 -3.04 -8.68 7.23
CA PRO A 84 -2.18 -9.45 6.33
C PRO A 84 -2.56 -10.94 6.28
N ASP A 85 -2.65 -11.52 5.08
CA ASP A 85 -2.73 -12.98 4.92
C ASP A 85 -1.34 -13.58 5.11
N ILE A 86 -1.14 -14.30 6.22
CA ILE A 86 0.14 -14.93 6.57
C ILE A 86 0.62 -15.97 5.56
N ARG A 87 -0.24 -16.44 4.64
CA ARG A 87 0.13 -17.34 3.54
C ARG A 87 0.61 -16.60 2.30
N SER A 88 0.32 -15.30 2.18
CA SER A 88 0.75 -14.49 1.04
C SER A 88 2.25 -14.23 1.08
N SER A 89 2.89 -14.29 -0.09
CA SER A 89 4.30 -13.93 -0.28
C SER A 89 4.58 -12.45 0.03
N SER A 90 3.56 -11.59 -0.05
CA SER A 90 3.66 -10.15 0.26
C SER A 90 4.14 -9.85 1.68
N PHE A 91 3.84 -10.74 2.63
CA PHE A 91 4.09 -10.53 4.06
C PHE A 91 5.15 -11.47 4.64
N GLN A 92 5.79 -12.30 3.80
CA GLN A 92 6.94 -13.10 4.21
C GLN A 92 8.18 -12.22 4.39
N ARG A 93 9.21 -12.77 5.03
CA ARG A 93 10.52 -12.11 5.12
C ARG A 93 11.02 -11.71 3.72
N PRO A 94 11.32 -10.43 3.46
CA PRO A 94 11.79 -9.99 2.16
C PRO A 94 13.06 -10.71 1.71
N ARG A 95 13.04 -11.22 0.47
CA ARG A 95 14.20 -11.83 -0.21
C ARG A 95 14.85 -10.89 -1.23
N SER A 96 14.12 -9.87 -1.65
CA SER A 96 14.53 -8.79 -2.57
C SER A 96 14.22 -7.44 -1.91
N ASP A 97 14.53 -6.32 -2.56
CA ASP A 97 14.32 -4.98 -1.99
C ASP A 97 12.85 -4.69 -1.63
N MET A 98 11.91 -5.35 -2.33
CA MET A 98 10.47 -5.19 -2.14
C MET A 98 9.75 -6.52 -2.33
N ASN A 99 8.84 -6.83 -1.41
CA ASN A 99 7.82 -7.84 -1.66
C ASN A 99 6.77 -7.32 -2.65
N ILE A 100 5.91 -8.23 -3.13
CA ILE A 100 4.73 -7.89 -3.92
C ILE A 100 3.81 -7.01 -3.06
N ALA A 101 3.36 -5.88 -3.61
CA ALA A 101 2.46 -4.96 -2.93
C ALA A 101 1.12 -5.64 -2.59
N SER A 102 0.56 -5.36 -1.42
CA SER A 102 -0.74 -5.89 -0.99
C SER A 102 -1.53 -4.82 -0.23
N GLY A 103 -2.84 -4.76 -0.44
CA GLY A 103 -3.68 -3.69 0.08
C GLY A 103 -5.07 -3.72 -0.52
N ILE A 104 -5.61 -2.55 -0.85
CA ILE A 104 -7.03 -2.33 -1.13
C ILE A 104 -7.16 -1.80 -2.57
N PRO A 105 -7.50 -2.66 -3.55
CA PRO A 105 -7.67 -2.24 -4.94
C PRO A 105 -8.77 -1.19 -5.11
N LYS A 106 -9.89 -1.33 -4.39
CA LYS A 106 -11.03 -0.41 -4.46
C LYS A 106 -11.07 0.51 -3.23
N PHE A 107 -10.00 1.27 -3.01
CA PHE A 107 -9.86 2.07 -1.79
C PHE A 107 -10.73 3.34 -1.80
N PHE A 108 -10.76 4.09 -2.92
CA PHE A 108 -11.59 5.29 -3.03
C PHE A 108 -12.20 5.42 -4.43
N PRO A 109 -13.52 5.57 -4.60
CA PRO A 109 -14.14 5.71 -5.92
C PRO A 109 -13.68 6.99 -6.63
N LEU A 110 -13.29 6.91 -7.90
CA LEU A 110 -12.86 8.09 -8.65
C LEU A 110 -14.00 9.09 -8.88
N THR A 111 -15.24 8.62 -8.89
CA THR A 111 -16.44 9.47 -9.00
C THR A 111 -16.63 10.41 -7.81
N MET A 112 -15.89 10.20 -6.72
CA MET A 112 -15.92 11.04 -5.52
C MET A 112 -14.76 12.05 -5.45
N ILE A 113 -13.83 12.02 -6.41
CA ILE A 113 -12.80 13.05 -6.55
C ILE A 113 -13.47 14.29 -7.15
N GLN A 114 -13.51 15.38 -6.40
CA GLN A 114 -14.03 16.69 -6.84
C GLN A 114 -12.90 17.55 -7.41
#